data_AF-A0A3S1AS39-F1
#
_entry.id   AF-A0A3S1AS39-F1
#
_cell.length_a   1.000
_cell.length_b   1.000
_cell.length_c   1.000
_cell.angle_alpha   90.00
_cell.angle_beta   90.00
_cell.angle_gamma   90.00
#
_symmetry.space_group_name_H-M   'P 1'
#
loop_
_entity.id
_entity.type
_entity.pdbx_description
1 polymer ?
#
loop_
_entity_poly.entity_id
_entity_poly.type
_entity_poly.pdbx_seq_one_letter_code
_entity_poly.pdbx_strand_id
1 'polypeptide(L)'
;MFQIYDWFPEEFTNDTVPDFLRPSWEELGPWWVQIECSGDDPATVENMGDLIIYPKGGFHFKYFPFRNQQGYRSPIAFLRFDGPTPGILLMMTCRVYARNIIHNRVENMGQVSFELMVD
;
A
#
# COMPACT_ATOMS: atom_id res chain seq x y z
N MET A 1 -7.85 5.33 3.38
CA MET A 1 -8.37 4.71 2.15
C MET A 1 -9.58 5.51 1.69
N PHE A 2 -9.62 5.93 0.41
CA PHE A 2 -10.79 6.63 -0.13
C PHE A 2 -12.00 5.69 -0.21
N GLN A 3 -13.17 6.18 0.21
CA GLN A 3 -14.43 5.45 0.10
C GLN A 3 -15.09 5.80 -1.23
N ILE A 4 -14.93 4.93 -2.23
CA ILE A 4 -15.55 5.11 -3.55
C ILE A 4 -16.81 4.24 -3.59
N TYR A 5 -17.96 4.89 -3.75
CA TYR A 5 -19.25 4.21 -3.77
C TYR A 5 -19.32 3.20 -4.93
N ASP A 6 -19.75 1.98 -4.60
CA ASP A 6 -19.92 0.82 -5.49
C ASP A 6 -18.68 0.43 -6.32
N TRP A 7 -17.50 0.91 -5.96
CA TRP A 7 -16.25 0.51 -6.58
C TRP A 7 -15.74 -0.82 -6.00
N PHE A 8 -15.29 -1.70 -6.89
CA PHE A 8 -14.74 -3.01 -6.54
C PHE A 8 -13.37 -3.21 -7.19
N PRO A 9 -12.35 -3.70 -6.46
CA PRO A 9 -11.03 -3.95 -7.02
C PRO A 9 -11.03 -5.13 -8.00
N GLU A 10 -10.26 -5.01 -9.08
CA GLU A 10 -10.04 -6.09 -10.04
C GLU A 10 -8.74 -6.84 -9.76
N GLU A 11 -8.82 -8.16 -9.75
CA GLU A 11 -7.68 -9.02 -9.46
C GLU A 11 -6.66 -9.06 -10.61
N PHE A 12 -5.38 -9.17 -10.25
CA PHE A 12 -4.34 -9.58 -11.19
C PHE A 12 -4.46 -11.06 -11.54
N THR A 13 -4.13 -11.37 -12.78
CA THR A 13 -3.90 -12.73 -13.29
C THR A 13 -2.39 -12.96 -13.42
N ASN A 14 -1.97 -14.22 -13.63
CA ASN A 14 -0.56 -14.55 -13.91
C ASN A 14 0.06 -13.68 -15.02
N ASP A 15 -0.73 -13.32 -16.02
CA ASP A 15 -0.30 -12.56 -17.19
C ASP A 15 -0.30 -11.04 -16.97
N THR A 16 -1.01 -10.55 -15.94
CA THR A 16 -1.22 -9.12 -15.70
C THR A 16 -0.56 -8.60 -14.43
N VAL A 17 -0.11 -9.49 -13.53
CA VAL A 17 0.65 -9.11 -12.34
C VAL A 17 2.01 -8.53 -12.73
N PRO A 18 2.40 -7.34 -12.24
CA PRO A 18 3.74 -6.80 -12.46
C PRO A 18 4.83 -7.63 -11.78
N ASP A 19 6.01 -7.71 -12.39
CA ASP A 19 7.10 -8.57 -11.90
C ASP A 19 7.57 -8.23 -10.49
N PHE A 20 7.63 -6.95 -10.13
CA PHE A 20 8.01 -6.53 -8.77
C PHE A 20 6.99 -6.95 -7.70
N LEU A 21 5.72 -7.12 -8.10
CA LEU A 21 4.63 -7.50 -7.19
C LEU A 21 4.43 -9.02 -7.13
N ARG A 22 4.94 -9.75 -8.13
CA ARG A 22 4.73 -11.19 -8.29
C ARG A 22 5.05 -12.01 -7.03
N PRO A 23 6.19 -11.80 -6.31
CA PRO A 23 6.47 -12.57 -5.11
C PRO A 23 5.42 -12.39 -4.01
N SER A 24 4.95 -11.17 -3.80
CA SER A 24 3.92 -10.87 -2.79
C SER A 24 2.54 -11.38 -3.22
N TRP A 25 2.22 -11.28 -4.51
CA TRP A 25 0.98 -11.81 -5.08
C TRP A 25 0.88 -13.33 -4.95
N GLU A 26 1.98 -14.05 -5.24
CA GLU A 26 2.04 -15.52 -5.08
C GLU A 26 1.91 -15.95 -3.61
N GLU A 27 2.44 -15.14 -2.67
CA GLU A 27 2.34 -15.43 -1.24
C GLU A 27 0.92 -15.18 -0.67
N LEU A 28 0.32 -14.04 -1.00
CA LEU A 28 -0.98 -13.62 -0.45
C LEU A 28 -2.15 -14.40 -1.06
N GLY A 29 -1.97 -14.84 -2.31
CA GLY A 29 -3.00 -15.45 -3.11
C GLY A 29 -4.03 -14.45 -3.63
N PRO A 30 -5.19 -14.94 -4.08
CA PRO A 30 -6.21 -14.11 -4.72
C PRO A 30 -6.92 -13.18 -3.73
N TRP A 31 -7.68 -12.22 -4.25
CA TRP A 31 -8.59 -11.34 -3.47
C TRP A 31 -7.92 -10.27 -2.59
N TRP A 32 -6.74 -9.77 -2.96
CA TRP A 32 -6.03 -8.73 -2.23
C TRP A 32 -5.74 -7.50 -3.07
N VAL A 33 -6.02 -6.33 -2.50
CA VAL A 33 -5.42 -5.06 -2.93
C VAL A 33 -4.08 -4.97 -2.21
N GLN A 34 -2.98 -5.03 -2.96
CA GLN A 34 -1.65 -5.10 -2.37
C GLN A 34 -1.10 -3.72 -2.04
N ILE A 35 -0.33 -3.61 -0.96
CA ILE A 35 0.35 -2.37 -0.58
C ILE A 35 1.84 -2.60 -0.75
N GLU A 36 2.51 -1.71 -1.48
CA GLU A 36 3.96 -1.66 -1.58
C GLU A 36 4.44 -0.27 -1.17
N CYS A 37 5.51 -0.20 -0.38
CA CYS A 37 6.06 1.06 0.12
C CYS A 37 7.55 1.14 -0.21
N SER A 38 8.00 2.31 -0.67
CA SER A 38 9.38 2.54 -1.08
C SER A 38 9.90 3.86 -0.52
N GLY A 39 11.19 3.91 -0.19
CA GLY A 39 11.91 5.17 0.00
C GLY A 39 12.06 5.91 -1.32
N ASP A 40 11.84 7.22 -1.31
CA ASP A 40 11.82 8.06 -2.51
C ASP A 40 13.22 8.55 -2.93
N ASP A 41 14.21 8.42 -2.05
CA ASP A 41 15.60 8.82 -2.28
C ASP A 41 16.60 7.81 -1.66
N PRO A 42 17.88 7.82 -2.09
CA PRO A 42 18.89 6.90 -1.57
C PRO A 42 19.15 7.02 -0.07
N ALA A 43 19.10 8.24 0.50
CA ALA A 43 19.34 8.42 1.93
C ALA A 43 18.20 7.80 2.74
N THR A 44 16.95 7.91 2.29
CA THR A 44 15.84 7.18 2.89
C THR A 44 16.04 5.67 2.82
N VAL A 45 16.37 5.13 1.64
CA VAL A 45 16.55 3.68 1.45
C VAL A 45 17.65 3.12 2.35
N GLU A 46 18.75 3.85 2.55
CA GLU A 46 19.85 3.45 3.41
C GLU A 46 19.55 3.55 4.92
N ASN A 47 18.58 4.40 5.32
CA ASN A 47 18.34 4.75 6.72
C ASN A 47 16.98 4.32 7.27
N MET A 48 16.06 3.83 6.44
CA MET A 48 14.70 3.49 6.89
C MET A 48 14.61 2.20 7.73
N GLY A 49 15.64 1.37 7.73
CA GLY A 49 15.61 0.05 8.37
C GLY A 49 14.65 -0.91 7.66
N ASP A 50 14.19 -1.94 8.38
CA ASP A 50 13.22 -2.88 7.85
C ASP A 50 11.80 -2.29 7.95
N LEU A 51 11.03 -2.39 6.86
CA LEU A 51 9.64 -1.93 6.83
C LEU A 51 8.67 -3.11 6.88
N ILE A 52 7.78 -3.10 7.86
CA ILE A 52 6.76 -4.14 8.05
C ILE A 52 5.37 -3.53 7.90
N ILE A 53 4.57 -4.12 7.02
CA ILE A 53 3.18 -3.73 6.76
C ILE A 53 2.23 -4.68 7.51
N TYR A 54 1.29 -4.13 8.28
CA TYR A 54 0.27 -4.90 9.00
C TYR A 54 -1.15 -4.38 8.72
N PRO A 55 -2.14 -5.23 8.33
CA PRO A 55 -2.00 -6.66 8.07
C PRO A 55 -1.09 -6.93 6.86
N LYS A 56 -0.44 -8.11 6.86
CA LYS A 56 0.54 -8.48 5.84
C LYS A 56 -0.11 -8.37 4.45
N GLY A 57 0.56 -7.65 3.55
CA GLY A 57 0.23 -7.64 2.12
C GLY A 57 -0.92 -6.76 1.66
N GLY A 58 -1.69 -6.12 2.55
CA GLY A 58 -2.67 -5.09 2.16
C GLY A 58 -4.12 -5.40 2.55
N PHE A 59 -5.07 -5.13 1.65
CA PHE A 59 -6.50 -5.13 1.95
C PHE A 59 -7.26 -6.23 1.22
N HIS A 60 -7.93 -7.10 1.98
CA HIS A 60 -8.77 -8.15 1.40
C HIS A 60 -10.01 -7.57 0.70
N PHE A 61 -10.41 -8.14 -0.44
CA PHE A 61 -11.53 -7.66 -1.27
C PHE A 61 -12.88 -7.65 -0.53
N LYS A 62 -13.03 -8.45 0.53
CA LYS A 62 -14.23 -8.48 1.41
C LYS A 62 -14.63 -7.13 2.01
N TYR A 63 -13.70 -6.17 2.06
CA TYR A 63 -13.99 -4.81 2.54
C TYR A 63 -14.61 -3.91 1.46
N PHE A 64 -14.78 -4.41 0.24
CA PHE A 64 -15.35 -3.73 -0.92
C PHE A 64 -16.58 -4.49 -1.45
N PRO A 65 -17.52 -3.81 -2.13
CA PRO A 65 -17.55 -2.37 -2.35
C PRO A 65 -18.08 -1.61 -1.12
N PHE A 66 -17.85 -0.30 -1.11
CA PHE A 66 -18.53 0.60 -0.18
C PHE A 66 -19.92 0.97 -0.72
N ARG A 67 -20.97 0.81 0.10
CA ARG A 67 -22.38 1.05 -0.26
C ARG A 67 -23.13 1.90 0.77
N ASN A 68 -22.42 2.78 1.50
CA ASN A 68 -22.99 3.57 2.60
C ASN A 68 -23.63 2.71 3.71
N GLN A 69 -23.19 1.47 3.89
CA GLN A 69 -23.68 0.59 4.93
C GLN A 69 -23.34 1.14 6.32
N GLN A 70 -24.33 1.14 7.22
CA GLN A 70 -24.14 1.65 8.57
C GLN A 70 -23.04 0.87 9.30
N GLY A 71 -22.13 1.59 9.97
CA GLY A 71 -21.03 0.98 10.70
C GLY A 71 -19.91 0.40 9.82
N TYR A 72 -19.86 0.78 8.53
CA TYR A 72 -18.75 0.42 7.66
C TYR A 72 -17.40 0.81 8.27
N ARG A 73 -16.46 -0.14 8.27
CA ARG A 73 -15.08 0.08 8.69
C ARG A 73 -14.18 -0.09 7.48
N SER A 74 -13.67 1.02 6.98
CA SER A 74 -12.64 1.00 5.94
C SER A 74 -11.42 0.24 6.45
N PRO A 75 -10.78 -0.59 5.60
CA PRO A 75 -9.58 -1.28 6.01
C PRO A 75 -8.44 -0.27 6.22
N ILE A 76 -7.61 -0.54 7.23
CA ILE A 76 -6.44 0.26 7.58
C ILE A 76 -5.22 -0.63 7.60
N ALA A 77 -4.08 -0.07 7.24
CA ALA A 77 -2.78 -0.71 7.35
C ALA A 77 -1.86 0.16 8.19
N PHE A 78 -1.00 -0.51 8.95
CA PHE A 78 0.04 0.09 9.78
C PHE A 78 1.38 -0.21 9.14
N LEU A 79 2.27 0.78 9.23
CA LEU A 79 3.66 0.67 8.82
C LEU A 79 4.50 0.69 10.10
N ARG A 80 5.37 -0.30 10.25
CA ARG A 80 6.34 -0.37 11.34
C ARG A 80 7.74 -0.33 10.75
N PHE A 81 8.51 0.66 11.17
CA PHE A 81 9.91 0.79 10.82
C PHE A 81 10.73 0.16 11.95
N ASP A 82 11.45 -0.91 11.64
CA ASP A 82 12.31 -1.63 12.58
C ASP A 82 13.77 -1.17 12.35
N GLY A 83 14.27 -0.37 13.29
CA GLY A 83 15.63 0.18 13.27
C GLY A 83 15.88 1.35 12.30
N PRO A 84 14.99 2.36 12.19
CA PRO A 84 15.32 3.56 11.40
C PRO A 84 16.46 4.35 12.06
N THR A 85 17.33 4.95 11.25
CA THR A 85 18.42 5.82 11.75
C THR A 85 17.83 7.10 12.36
N PRO A 86 18.10 7.41 13.65
CA PRO A 86 17.60 8.64 14.27
C PRO A 86 18.19 9.90 13.63
N GLY A 87 17.40 10.99 13.62
CA GLY A 87 17.79 12.30 13.11
C GLY A 87 17.89 12.39 11.57
N ILE A 88 17.46 11.36 10.83
CA ILE A 88 17.40 11.36 9.37
C ILE A 88 15.95 11.51 8.91
N LEU A 89 15.71 12.43 7.96
CA LEU A 89 14.40 12.60 7.34
C LEU A 89 14.19 11.52 6.27
N LEU A 90 13.19 10.67 6.48
CA LEU A 90 12.77 9.61 5.57
C LEU A 90 11.60 10.10 4.70
N MET A 91 11.79 10.10 3.38
CA MET A 91 10.76 10.43 2.39
C MET A 91 10.21 9.14 1.78
N MET A 92 8.97 8.80 2.10
CA MET A 92 8.37 7.51 1.75
C MET A 92 7.15 7.68 0.86
N THR A 93 6.99 6.77 -0.11
CA THR A 93 5.74 6.63 -0.86
C THR A 93 5.21 5.20 -0.79
N CYS A 94 3.96 5.04 -0.36
CA CYS A 94 3.21 3.79 -0.40
C CYS A 94 2.17 3.81 -1.51
N ARG A 95 2.05 2.72 -2.26
CA ARG A 95 1.13 2.54 -3.38
C ARG A 95 0.27 1.32 -3.16
N VAL A 96 -0.99 1.40 -3.58
CA VAL A 96 -1.92 0.27 -3.60
C VAL A 96 -2.07 -0.30 -5.00
N TYR A 97 -2.19 -1.61 -5.15
CA TYR A 97 -2.24 -2.30 -6.44
C TYR A 97 -3.42 -3.26 -6.55
N ALA A 98 -4.18 -3.06 -7.63
CA ALA A 98 -5.18 -3.95 -8.21
C ALA A 98 -5.29 -3.54 -9.69
N ARG A 99 -5.81 -4.39 -10.59
CA ARG A 99 -5.80 -4.12 -12.04
C ARG A 99 -6.46 -2.81 -12.44
N ASN A 100 -7.48 -2.37 -11.71
CA ASN A 100 -8.25 -1.16 -11.98
C ASN A 100 -7.89 0.02 -11.06
N ILE A 101 -6.74 -0.03 -10.37
CA ILE A 101 -6.21 1.12 -9.63
C ILE A 101 -5.27 1.90 -10.53
N ILE A 102 -5.57 3.18 -10.70
CA ILE A 102 -4.74 4.12 -11.46
C ILE A 102 -3.85 4.89 -10.49
N HIS A 103 -2.55 4.93 -10.78
CA HIS A 103 -1.59 5.76 -10.05
C HIS A 103 -1.43 7.11 -10.74
N ASN A 104 -1.81 8.19 -10.06
CA ASN A 104 -1.55 9.55 -10.51
C ASN A 104 -0.84 10.32 -9.39
N ARG A 105 0.41 10.71 -9.63
CA ARG A 105 1.22 11.45 -8.64
C ARG A 105 0.69 12.86 -8.38
N VAL A 106 0.13 13.52 -9.39
CA VAL A 106 -0.38 14.90 -9.26
C VAL A 106 -1.63 14.93 -8.39
N GLU A 107 -2.48 13.93 -8.54
CA GLU A 107 -3.76 13.81 -7.82
C GLU A 107 -3.66 12.89 -6.58
N ASN A 108 -2.47 12.37 -6.27
CA ASN A 108 -2.24 11.36 -5.24
C ASN A 108 -3.20 10.16 -5.32
N MET A 109 -3.57 9.75 -6.54
CA MET A 109 -4.43 8.60 -6.75
C MET A 109 -3.63 7.31 -6.58
N GLY A 110 -4.20 6.36 -5.83
CA GLY A 110 -3.59 5.05 -5.60
C GLY A 110 -2.30 5.08 -4.79
N GLN A 111 -1.93 6.22 -4.20
CA GLN A 111 -0.70 6.38 -3.45
C GLN A 111 -0.82 7.36 -2.29
N VAL A 112 0.09 7.27 -1.34
CA VAL A 112 0.30 8.25 -0.28
C VAL A 112 1.80 8.45 -0.10
N SER A 113 2.22 9.72 -0.05
CA SER A 113 3.59 10.10 0.26
C SER A 113 3.60 10.80 1.62
N PHE A 114 4.61 10.51 2.44
CA PHE A 114 4.76 11.09 3.76
C PHE A 114 6.24 11.19 4.14
N GLU A 115 6.52 12.08 5.10
CA GLU A 115 7.86 12.29 5.65
C GLU A 115 7.87 11.88 7.12
N LEU A 116 8.94 11.22 7.56
CA LEU A 116 9.12 10.74 8.92
C LEU A 116 10.54 11.00 9.40
N MET A 117 10.70 11.47 10.63
CA MET A 117 11.98 11.52 11.32
C MET A 117 11.76 11.04 12.76
N VAL A 118 12.66 10.19 13.24
CA VAL A 118 12.66 9.67 14.61
C VAL A 118 13.81 10.34 15.36
N ASP A 119 13.52 10.85 16.56
CA ASP A 119 14.50 11.50 17.45
C ASP A 119 15.28 10.48 18.31
#